data_AF-A0A4R3KTT2-F1
#
_entry.id   AF-A0A4R3KTT2-F1
#
_cell.length_a   1.000
_cell.length_b   1.000
_cell.length_c   1.000
_cell.angle_alpha   90.00
_cell.angle_beta   90.00
_cell.angle_gamma   90.00
#
_symmetry.space_group_name_H-M   'P 1'
#
loop_
_entity.id
_entity.type
_entity.pdbx_description
1 polymer ?
#
loop_
_entity_poly.entity_id
_entity_poly.type
_entity_poly.pdbx_seq_one_letter_code
_entity_poly.pdbx_strand_id
1 'polypeptide(L)'
;MKNYYKRKAKKILECANLLSNSIKTNEKTEEEKVLESLKEAHSEWKNKEKYFQSVNEPELIDYAIYEMEASKIKYMYLLKKIKEMNLE
;
A
#
# COMPACT_ATOMS: atom_id res chain seq x y z
N MET A 1 16.03 -48.66 0.27
CA MET A 1 14.95 -47.85 -0.36
C MET A 1 14.10 -47.04 0.64
N LYS A 2 13.50 -47.61 1.70
CA LYS A 2 12.62 -46.88 2.66
C LYS A 2 13.21 -45.58 3.24
N ASN A 3 14.50 -45.57 3.58
CA ASN A 3 15.17 -44.38 4.15
C ASN A 3 15.30 -43.20 3.18
N TYR A 4 15.36 -43.46 1.86
CA TYR A 4 15.44 -42.41 0.85
C TYR A 4 14.14 -41.59 0.81
N TYR A 5 13.00 -42.28 0.76
CA TYR A 5 11.68 -41.63 0.73
C TYR A 5 11.36 -40.91 2.04
N LYS A 6 11.78 -41.46 3.20
CA LYS A 6 11.66 -40.78 4.49
C LYS A 6 12.42 -39.45 4.53
N ARG A 7 13.65 -39.42 3.99
CA ARG A 7 14.48 -38.21 3.94
C ARG A 7 13.92 -37.18 2.95
N LYS A 8 13.40 -37.63 1.80
CA LYS A 8 12.75 -36.78 0.81
C LYS A 8 11.46 -36.16 1.36
N ALA A 9 10.63 -36.94 2.04
CA ALA A 9 9.42 -36.44 2.71
C ALA A 9 9.74 -35.40 3.79
N LYS A 10 10.78 -35.61 4.60
CA LYS A 10 11.22 -34.64 5.61
C LYS A 10 11.59 -33.29 4.99
N LYS A 11 12.35 -33.30 3.89
CA LYS A 11 12.73 -32.07 3.17
C LYS A 11 11.51 -31.34 2.61
N ILE A 12 10.55 -32.07 2.05
CA ILE A 12 9.30 -31.48 1.54
C ILE A 12 8.52 -30.82 2.68
N LEU A 13 8.42 -31.50 3.83
CA LEU A 13 7.73 -30.97 5.00
C LEU A 13 8.40 -29.69 5.53
N GLU A 14 9.73 -29.68 5.55
CA GLU A 14 10.54 -28.55 5.98
C GLU A 14 10.36 -27.34 5.05
N CYS A 15 10.40 -27.55 3.74
CA CYS A 15 10.10 -26.50 2.75
C CYS A 15 8.66 -25.99 2.88
N ALA A 16 7.67 -26.87 3.09
CA ALA A 16 6.28 -26.48 3.27
C ALA A 16 6.07 -25.60 4.51
N ASN A 17 6.75 -25.92 5.62
CA ASN A 17 6.71 -25.12 6.84
C ASN A 17 7.39 -23.74 6.66
N LEU A 18 8.52 -23.68 5.97
CA LEU A 18 9.20 -22.41 5.67
C LEU A 18 8.32 -21.50 4.80
N LEU A 19 7.68 -22.05 3.76
CA LEU A 19 6.73 -21.32 2.92
C LEU A 19 5.48 -20.87 3.70
N SER A 20 4.92 -21.76 4.53
CA SER A 20 3.77 -21.42 5.38
C SER A 20 4.10 -20.26 6.32
N ASN A 21 5.30 -20.26 6.91
CA ASN A 21 5.74 -19.19 7.79
C ASN A 21 5.99 -17.88 7.02
N SER A 22 6.59 -17.92 5.83
CA SER A 22 6.80 -16.70 5.02
C SER A 22 5.49 -16.09 4.54
N ILE A 23 4.44 -16.89 4.35
CA ILE A 23 3.09 -16.42 4.02
C ILE A 23 2.43 -15.81 5.26
N LYS A 24 2.56 -16.44 6.43
CA LYS A 24 2.02 -15.91 7.70
C LYS A 24 2.65 -14.59 8.14
N THR A 25 3.91 -14.34 7.81
CA THR A 25 4.62 -13.10 8.19
C THR A 25 4.39 -11.93 7.23
N ASN A 26 3.65 -12.12 6.14
CA ASN A 26 3.43 -11.09 5.10
C ASN A 26 2.08 -10.34 5.24
N GLU A 27 1.31 -10.62 6.30
CA GLU A 27 0.17 -9.76 6.63
C GLU A 27 0.71 -8.43 7.15
N LYS A 28 0.59 -7.39 6.31
CA LYS A 28 0.95 -6.03 6.68
C LYS A 28 0.21 -5.64 7.95
N THR A 29 0.90 -5.01 8.88
CA THR A 29 0.26 -4.42 10.06
C THR A 29 -0.72 -3.32 9.61
N GLU A 30 -1.69 -2.98 10.46
CA GLU A 30 -2.58 -1.85 10.17
C GLU A 30 -1.81 -0.55 9.97
N GLU A 31 -0.72 -0.35 10.73
CA GLU A 31 0.18 0.79 10.55
C GLU A 31 0.85 0.79 9.16
N GLU A 32 1.35 -0.36 8.70
CA GLU A 32 1.96 -0.50 7.38
C GLU A 32 0.94 -0.24 6.25
N LYS A 33 -0.31 -0.70 6.41
CA LYS A 33 -1.39 -0.43 5.45
C LYS A 33 -1.75 1.05 5.38
N VAL A 34 -1.82 1.72 6.54
CA VAL A 34 -2.10 3.16 6.60
C VAL A 34 -0.94 3.96 6.01
N LEU A 35 0.31 3.57 6.27
CA LEU A 35 1.50 4.20 5.69
C LEU A 35 1.57 4.03 4.16
N GLU A 36 1.20 2.85 3.65
CA GLU A 36 1.09 2.61 2.20
C GLU A 36 0.00 3.50 1.58
N SER A 37 -1.17 3.55 2.20
CA SER A 37 -2.28 4.42 1.78
C SER A 37 -1.88 5.90 1.75
N LEU A 38 -1.07 6.36 2.72
CA LEU A 38 -0.54 7.72 2.74
C LEU A 38 0.36 7.99 1.52
N LYS A 39 1.27 7.07 1.21
CA LYS A 39 2.18 7.19 0.06
C LYS A 39 1.42 7.23 -1.25
N GLU A 40 0.40 6.37 -1.38
CA GLU A 40 -0.49 6.35 -2.54
C GLU A 40 -1.24 7.68 -2.68
N ALA A 41 -1.86 8.18 -1.60
CA ALA A 41 -2.57 9.46 -1.61
C ALA A 41 -1.66 10.65 -1.96
N HIS A 42 -0.40 10.64 -1.51
CA HIS A 42 0.58 11.67 -1.87
C HIS A 42 0.92 11.61 -3.38
N SER A 43 1.16 10.41 -3.90
CA SER A 43 1.43 10.21 -5.34
C SER A 43 0.24 10.62 -6.19
N GLU A 44 -0.97 10.24 -5.78
CA GLU A 44 -2.24 10.64 -6.39
C GLU A 44 -2.37 12.16 -6.44
N TRP A 45 -2.19 12.84 -5.32
CA TRP A 45 -2.23 14.31 -5.26
C TRP A 45 -1.22 14.95 -6.21
N LYS A 46 0.03 14.48 -6.23
CA LYS A 46 1.06 14.98 -7.16
C LYS A 46 0.68 14.75 -8.63
N ASN A 47 0.00 13.66 -8.95
CA ASN A 47 -0.48 13.41 -10.31
C ASN A 47 -1.65 14.32 -10.68
N LYS A 48 -2.58 14.58 -9.75
CA LYS A 48 -3.70 15.52 -9.98
C LYS A 48 -3.23 16.97 -10.09
N GLU A 49 -2.22 17.37 -9.31
CA GLU A 49 -1.56 18.68 -9.45
C GLU A 49 -0.94 18.85 -10.85
N LYS A 50 -0.23 17.85 -11.35
CA LYS A 50 0.29 17.85 -12.74
C LYS A 50 -0.82 17.89 -13.78
N TYR A 51 -1.90 17.13 -13.56
CA TYR A 51 -3.06 17.14 -14.45
C TYR A 51 -3.68 18.54 -14.53
N PHE A 52 -3.96 19.17 -13.39
CA PHE A 52 -4.46 20.54 -13.33
C PHE A 52 -3.55 21.54 -14.06
N GLN A 53 -2.22 21.42 -13.91
CA GLN A 53 -1.25 22.26 -14.63
C GLN A 53 -1.24 22.03 -16.14
N SER A 54 -1.69 20.87 -16.61
CA SER A 54 -1.66 20.47 -18.03
C SER A 54 -2.97 20.71 -18.78
N VAL A 55 -4.10 20.84 -18.07
CA VAL A 55 -5.42 21.02 -18.66
C VAL A 55 -5.55 22.41 -19.26
N ASN A 56 -5.99 22.48 -20.52
CA ASN A 56 -6.26 23.74 -21.22
C ASN A 56 -7.73 23.86 -21.64
N GLU A 57 -8.48 22.75 -21.59
CA GLU A 57 -9.89 22.66 -21.92
C GLU A 57 -10.71 23.34 -20.82
N PRO A 58 -11.40 24.46 -21.11
CA PRO A 58 -12.14 25.21 -20.09
C PRO A 58 -13.18 24.37 -19.36
N GLU A 59 -13.84 23.41 -20.03
CA GLU A 59 -14.83 22.54 -19.39
C GLU A 59 -14.23 21.54 -18.39
N LEU A 60 -12.91 21.32 -18.43
CA LEU A 60 -12.21 20.37 -17.57
C LEU A 60 -11.46 21.04 -16.41
N ILE A 61 -11.30 22.37 -16.42
CA ILE A 61 -10.55 23.10 -15.39
C ILE A 61 -11.18 22.88 -14.01
N ASP A 62 -12.49 23.07 -13.88
CA ASP A 62 -13.19 22.90 -12.61
C ASP A 62 -13.10 21.46 -12.09
N TYR A 63 -13.18 20.49 -13.00
CA TYR A 63 -12.99 19.08 -12.66
C TYR A 63 -11.56 18.81 -12.17
N ALA A 64 -10.55 19.37 -12.83
CA ALA A 64 -9.16 19.22 -12.43
C ALA A 64 -8.86 19.85 -11.07
N ILE A 65 -9.46 21.02 -10.78
CA ILE A 65 -9.39 21.66 -9.46
C ILE A 65 -10.01 20.76 -8.39
N TYR A 66 -11.22 20.26 -8.64
CA TYR A 66 -11.92 19.38 -7.71
C TYR A 66 -11.10 18.14 -7.36
N GLU A 67 -10.57 17.44 -8.36
CA GLU A 67 -9.77 16.23 -8.17
C GLU A 67 -8.44 16.52 -7.43
N MET A 68 -7.80 17.65 -7.72
CA MET A 68 -6.58 18.08 -7.02
C MET A 68 -6.85 18.36 -5.55
N GLU A 69 -7.90 19.10 -5.22
CA GLU A 69 -8.23 19.42 -3.83
C GLU A 69 -8.73 18.18 -3.07
N ALA A 70 -9.54 17.32 -3.70
CA ALA A 70 -10.02 16.08 -3.08
C ALA A 70 -8.85 15.15 -2.71
N SER A 71 -7.90 14.94 -3.62
CA SER A 71 -6.71 14.10 -3.36
C SER A 71 -5.80 14.69 -2.28
N LYS A 72 -5.64 16.02 -2.24
CA LYS A 72 -4.93 16.72 -1.17
C LYS A 72 -5.59 16.55 0.20
N ILE A 73 -6.91 16.69 0.29
CA ILE A 73 -7.67 16.48 1.53
C ILE A 73 -7.48 15.04 2.03
N LYS A 74 -7.57 14.06 1.13
CA LYS A 74 -7.32 12.64 1.45
C LYS A 74 -5.92 12.42 2.03
N TYR A 75 -4.89 12.98 1.39
CA TYR A 75 -3.51 12.90 1.90
C TYR A 75 -3.38 13.54 3.30
N MET A 76 -3.92 14.74 3.50
CA MET A 76 -3.87 15.44 4.79
C MET A 76 -4.59 14.67 5.91
N TYR A 77 -5.74 14.06 5.60
CA TYR A 77 -6.47 13.22 6.53
C TYR A 77 -5.65 12.01 6.99
N LEU A 78 -5.05 11.27 6.04
CA LEU A 78 -4.20 10.12 6.36
C LEU A 78 -2.95 10.53 7.15
N LEU A 79 -2.35 11.69 6.82
CA LEU A 79 -1.21 12.22 7.55
C LEU A 79 -1.56 12.53 9.01
N LYS A 80 -2.75 13.09 9.24
CA LYS A 80 -3.27 13.32 10.60
C LYS A 80 -3.50 12.01 11.34
N LYS A 81 -4.09 11.00 10.69
CA LYS A 81 -4.31 9.66 11.28
C LYS A 81 -3.02 8.99 11.73
N ILE A 82 -1.97 9.03 10.91
CA ILE A 82 -0.66 8.47 11.27
C ILE A 82 -0.04 9.21 12.46
N LYS A 83 -0.18 10.54 12.53
CA LYS A 83 0.30 11.32 13.69
C LYS A 83 -0.45 10.95 14.97
N GLU A 84 -1.76 10.74 14.89
CA GLU A 84 -2.57 10.26 16.02
C GLU A 84 -2.08 8.88 16.50
N MET A 85 -1.83 7.94 15.58
CA MET A 85 -1.33 6.59 15.92
C MET A 85 0.08 6.58 16.54
N ASN A 86 0.95 7.51 16.17
CA ASN A 86 2.32 7.60 16.71
C ASN A 86 2.40 8.35 18.05
N LEU A 87 1.31 8.97 18.50
CA LEU A 87 1.24 9.71 19.77
C LEU A 87 0.58 8.89 20.89
N GLU A 88 0.07 7.71 20.58
CA GLU A 88 -0.44 6.69 21.53
C GLU A 88 0.64 5.67 21.88
#